data_AF-A0A173X422-F1
#
_entry.id   AF-A0A173X422-F1
#
_cell.length_a   1.000
_cell.length_b   1.000
_cell.length_c   1.000
_cell.angle_alpha   90.00
_cell.angle_beta   90.00
_cell.angle_gamma   90.00
#
_symmetry.space_group_name_H-M   'P 1'
#
loop_
_entity.id
_entity.type
_entity.pdbx_description
1 polymer ?
#
loop_
_entity_poly.entity_id
_entity_poly.type
_entity_poly.pdbx_seq_one_letter_code
_entity_poly.pdbx_strand_id
1 'polypeptide(L)'
;MESRPFIYQNHLYNDEGEIIGENRFSMKGHESSGTNKLFDLAALVIGQLDFGYPLIVDELDSKLHPLLTQHIIKLFNNPKTNPKGAQLIFATHDTNLLNVKTFRRDQIWFTEKDHSEVTDLYSLAEFRELEGNKIRKDRSFEKDYINGRYRAIPYIKD
;
A
#
# COMPACT_ATOMS: atom_id res chain seq x y z
N MET A 1 10.69 19.21 16.82
CA MET A 1 11.53 19.54 15.66
C MET A 1 10.57 19.99 14.56
N GLU A 2 10.46 21.30 14.32
CA GLU A 2 9.55 21.81 13.28
C GLU A 2 10.07 21.41 11.91
N SER A 3 9.27 20.64 11.17
CA SER A 3 9.53 20.32 9.77
C SER A 3 9.52 21.62 8.97
N ARG A 4 10.62 21.96 8.31
CA ARG A 4 10.63 23.05 7.31
C ARG A 4 9.54 22.72 6.26
N PRO A 5 8.65 23.67 5.91
CA PRO A 5 7.63 23.41 4.92
C PRO A 5 8.28 23.05 3.59
N PHE A 6 7.85 21.94 2.98
CA PHE A 6 8.19 21.64 1.59
C PHE A 6 7.63 22.77 0.71
N ILE A 7 8.53 23.55 0.11
CA ILE A 7 8.17 24.61 -0.84
C ILE A 7 8.14 23.97 -2.22
N TYR A 8 6.95 23.95 -2.79
CA TYR A 8 6.70 23.43 -4.12
C TYR A 8 6.69 24.59 -5.13
N GLN A 9 7.19 24.34 -6.34
CA GLN A 9 7.31 25.33 -7.41
C GLN A 9 6.55 24.84 -8.64
N ASN A 10 5.58 25.64 -9.08
CA ASN A 10 4.82 25.40 -10.30
C ASN A 10 5.06 26.51 -11.33
N HIS A 11 5.06 26.14 -12.60
CA HIS A 11 4.99 27.10 -13.69
C HIS A 11 3.58 27.70 -13.80
N LEU A 12 3.53 29.00 -14.05
CA LEU A 12 2.32 29.71 -14.44
C LEU A 12 2.24 29.73 -15.97
N TYR A 13 1.07 29.40 -16.52
CA TYR A 13 0.85 29.36 -17.96
C TYR A 13 -0.15 30.44 -18.36
N ASN A 14 0.08 31.10 -19.52
CA ASN A 14 -0.95 31.93 -20.15
C ASN A 14 -2.00 31.06 -20.87
N ASP A 15 -3.01 31.69 -21.45
CA ASP A 15 -4.08 31.02 -22.19
C ASP A 15 -3.57 30.28 -23.45
N GLU A 16 -2.34 30.58 -23.90
CA GLU A 16 -1.66 29.93 -25.02
C GLU A 16 -0.77 28.75 -24.57
N GLY A 17 -0.67 28.49 -23.26
CA GLY A 17 0.13 27.41 -22.69
C GLY A 17 1.63 27.72 -22.55
N GLU A 18 2.03 28.97 -22.71
CA GLU A 18 3.40 29.43 -22.52
C GLU A 18 3.69 29.73 -21.04
N ILE A 19 4.90 29.41 -20.58
CA ILE A 19 5.32 29.69 -19.20
C ILE A 19 5.56 31.19 -19.04
N ILE A 20 4.73 31.83 -18.23
CA ILE A 20 4.79 33.28 -17.95
C ILE A 20 5.37 33.61 -16.58
N GLY A 21 5.72 32.59 -15.78
CA GLY A 21 6.35 32.78 -14.49
C GLY A 21 6.35 31.52 -13.63
N GLU A 22 6.71 31.71 -12.36
CA GLU A 22 6.77 30.65 -11.37
C GLU A 22 6.02 31.09 -10.12
N ASN A 23 5.28 30.16 -9.52
CA ASN A 23 4.66 30.37 -8.22
C ASN A 23 5.24 29.39 -7.20
N ARG A 24 5.55 29.91 -6.00
CA ARG A 24 6.05 29.12 -4.87
C ARG A 24 5.03 29.15 -3.76
N PHE A 25 4.61 27.98 -3.33
CA PHE A 25 3.64 27.86 -2.25
C PHE A 25 3.93 26.67 -1.34
N SER A 26 3.36 26.73 -0.13
CA SER A 26 3.45 25.66 0.85
C SER A 26 2.61 24.47 0.38
N MET A 27 3.24 23.30 0.25
CA MET A 27 2.56 22.10 -0.22
C MET A 27 1.36 21.73 0.68
N LYS A 28 1.53 21.81 2.00
CA LYS A 28 0.48 21.42 2.98
C LYS A 28 -0.82 22.20 2.86
N GLY A 29 -0.77 23.46 2.42
CA GLY A 29 -1.93 24.34 2.36
C GLY A 29 -2.61 24.42 0.99
N HIS A 30 -1.92 23.96 -0.06
CA HIS A 30 -2.34 24.19 -1.45
C HIS A 30 -2.44 22.91 -2.30
N GLU A 31 -1.92 21.78 -1.80
CA GLU A 31 -2.05 20.48 -2.47
C GLU A 31 -3.14 19.60 -1.85
N SER A 32 -3.60 18.63 -2.63
CA SER A 32 -4.56 17.63 -2.15
C SER A 32 -3.98 16.82 -0.97
N SER A 33 -4.86 16.26 -0.14
CA SER A 33 -4.43 15.40 0.96
C SER A 33 -3.68 14.14 0.48
N GLY A 34 -4.00 13.63 -0.71
CA GLY A 34 -3.31 12.50 -1.33
C GLY A 34 -1.89 12.85 -1.80
N THR A 35 -1.72 14.02 -2.41
CA THR A 35 -0.39 14.54 -2.78
C THR A 35 0.48 14.71 -1.53
N ASN A 36 -0.06 15.32 -0.48
CA ASN A 36 0.64 15.49 0.79
C ASN A 36 1.11 14.16 1.39
N LYS A 37 0.22 13.15 1.45
CA LYS A 37 0.58 11.81 1.94
C LYS A 37 1.64 11.15 1.06
N LEU A 38 1.54 11.27 -0.26
CA LEU A 38 2.49 10.67 -1.20
C LEU A 38 3.91 11.19 -0.96
N PHE A 39 4.10 12.50 -0.81
CA PHE A 39 5.42 13.08 -0.57
C PHE A 39 6.00 12.68 0.79
N ASP A 40 5.17 12.73 1.85
CA ASP A 40 5.60 12.28 3.18
C ASP A 40 6.04 10.80 3.14
N LEU A 41 5.27 9.95 2.46
CA LEU A 41 5.57 8.54 2.30
C LEU A 41 6.79 8.30 1.40
N ALA A 42 6.97 9.07 0.32
CA ALA A 42 8.09 8.94 -0.60
C ALA A 42 9.43 9.11 0.11
N ALA A 43 9.54 10.10 1.01
CA ALA A 43 10.74 10.31 1.81
C ALA A 43 11.06 9.10 2.70
N LEU A 44 10.04 8.51 3.33
CA LEU A 44 10.19 7.32 4.16
C LEU A 44 10.58 6.08 3.34
N VAL A 45 9.94 5.87 2.20
CA VAL A 45 10.20 4.75 1.28
C VAL A 45 11.63 4.81 0.76
N ILE A 46 12.06 5.96 0.23
CA ILE A 46 13.41 6.14 -0.29
C ILE A 46 14.44 5.89 0.81
N GLY A 47 14.25 6.52 1.99
CA GLY A 47 15.16 6.33 3.11
C GLY A 47 15.29 4.86 3.52
N GLN A 48 14.18 4.13 3.63
CA GLN A 48 14.24 2.73 4.05
C GLN A 48 14.87 1.81 3.01
N LEU A 49 14.61 2.04 1.72
CA LEU A 49 15.29 1.34 0.63
C LEU A 49 16.80 1.60 0.63
N ASP A 50 17.21 2.85 0.89
CA ASP A 50 18.60 3.27 0.97
C ASP A 50 19.34 2.72 2.19
N PHE A 51 18.67 2.47 3.31
CA PHE A 51 19.31 1.90 4.50
C PHE A 51 19.12 0.39 4.66
N GLY A 52 18.16 -0.21 3.94
CA GLY A 52 17.81 -1.62 4.10
C GLY A 52 16.97 -1.89 5.35
N TYR A 53 16.22 -0.90 5.83
CA TYR A 53 15.47 -1.01 7.09
C TYR A 53 13.99 -1.37 6.87
N PRO A 54 13.30 -1.87 7.91
CA PRO A 54 11.86 -2.09 7.85
C PRO A 54 11.09 -0.76 7.80
N LEU A 55 10.05 -0.72 6.98
CA LEU A 55 9.02 0.31 6.96
C LEU A 55 7.68 -0.34 7.34
N ILE A 56 7.08 0.13 8.44
CA ILE A 56 5.78 -0.33 8.92
C ILE A 56 4.77 0.79 8.67
N VAL A 57 3.70 0.50 7.93
CA VAL A 57 2.68 1.49 7.56
C VAL A 57 1.29 0.94 7.82
N ASP A 58 0.53 1.62 8.67
CA ASP A 58 -0.89 1.34 8.80
C ASP A 58 -1.67 2.04 7.67
N GLU A 59 -2.72 1.38 7.15
CA GLU A 59 -3.53 1.84 6.01
C GLU A 59 -2.69 2.46 4.87
N LEU A 60 -1.83 1.67 4.25
CA LEU A 60 -0.95 2.15 3.17
C LEU A 60 -1.75 2.75 2.01
N ASP A 61 -2.91 2.18 1.70
CA ASP A 61 -3.86 2.58 0.67
C ASP A 61 -4.65 3.85 0.99
N SER A 62 -4.74 4.26 2.27
CA SER A 62 -5.54 5.42 2.67
C SER A 62 -5.08 6.69 1.93
N LYS A 63 -5.97 7.38 1.23
CA LYS A 63 -5.68 8.60 0.44
C LYS A 63 -4.68 8.43 -0.73
N LEU A 64 -4.25 7.21 -1.05
CA LEU A 64 -3.42 6.94 -2.22
C LEU A 64 -4.24 6.26 -3.31
N HIS A 65 -3.94 6.58 -4.56
CA HIS A 65 -4.49 5.84 -5.68
C HIS A 65 -3.92 4.41 -5.68
N PRO A 66 -4.72 3.34 -5.92
CA PRO A 66 -4.25 1.95 -5.86
C PRO A 66 -2.98 1.65 -6.66
N LEU A 67 -2.84 2.28 -7.84
CA LEU A 67 -1.63 2.16 -8.67
C LEU A 67 -0.35 2.66 -7.98
N LEU A 68 -0.44 3.70 -7.14
CA LEU A 68 0.70 4.22 -6.37
C LEU A 68 1.10 3.22 -5.27
N THR A 69 0.12 2.69 -4.55
CA THR A 69 0.34 1.64 -3.55
C THR A 69 1.04 0.42 -4.17
N GLN A 70 0.55 -0.05 -5.32
CA GLN A 70 1.18 -1.13 -6.08
C GLN A 70 2.61 -0.79 -6.52
N HIS A 71 2.86 0.46 -6.90
CA HIS A 71 4.20 0.89 -7.29
C HIS A 71 5.17 0.84 -6.12
N ILE A 72 4.77 1.32 -4.93
CA ILE A 72 5.58 1.26 -3.71
C ILE A 72 5.92 -0.19 -3.37
N ILE A 73 4.93 -1.08 -3.38
CA ILE A 73 5.15 -2.52 -3.13
C ILE A 73 6.19 -3.11 -4.12
N LYS A 74 6.10 -2.74 -5.40
CA LYS A 74 7.06 -3.20 -6.43
C LYS A 74 8.48 -2.73 -6.16
N LEU A 75 8.67 -1.54 -5.58
CA LEU A 75 10.01 -1.05 -5.21
C LEU A 75 10.66 -1.97 -4.18
N PHE A 76 9.91 -2.38 -3.15
CA PHE A 76 10.42 -3.29 -2.11
C PHE A 76 10.63 -4.73 -2.62
N ASN A 77 9.79 -5.20 -3.55
CA ASN A 77 9.89 -6.56 -4.10
C ASN A 77 10.94 -6.73 -5.21
N ASN A 78 11.56 -5.66 -5.70
CA ASN A 78 12.51 -5.71 -6.80
C ASN A 78 13.96 -5.55 -6.30
N PRO A 79 14.85 -6.55 -6.47
CA PRO A 79 16.25 -6.48 -6.03
C PRO A 79 17.05 -5.33 -6.64
N LYS A 80 16.65 -4.80 -7.80
CA LYS A 80 17.31 -3.64 -8.41
C LYS A 80 17.03 -2.34 -7.67
N THR A 81 15.81 -2.17 -7.18
CA THR A 81 15.38 -0.98 -6.42
C THR A 81 15.55 -1.17 -4.91
N ASN A 82 15.61 -2.41 -4.44
CA ASN A 82 15.84 -2.79 -3.05
C ASN A 82 17.06 -3.71 -2.89
N PRO A 83 18.28 -3.25 -3.24
CA PRO A 83 19.49 -4.07 -3.17
C PRO A 83 19.92 -4.38 -1.73
N LYS A 84 19.45 -3.59 -0.76
CA LYS A 84 19.78 -3.72 0.67
C LYS A 84 18.78 -4.54 1.48
N GLY A 85 17.71 -5.03 0.84
CA GLY A 85 16.75 -5.93 1.48
C GLY A 85 15.84 -5.26 2.52
N ALA A 86 15.50 -3.99 2.33
CA ALA A 86 14.48 -3.30 3.11
C ALA A 86 13.16 -4.08 3.10
N GLN A 87 12.38 -4.00 4.17
CA GLN A 87 11.11 -4.72 4.29
C GLN A 87 9.95 -3.74 4.40
N LEU A 88 8.86 -4.00 3.68
CA LEU A 88 7.61 -3.27 3.82
C LEU A 88 6.59 -4.17 4.52
N ILE A 89 6.09 -3.73 5.67
CA ILE A 89 5.01 -4.38 6.42
C ILE A 89 3.87 -3.38 6.48
N PHE A 90 2.69 -3.75 6.02
CA PHE A 90 1.57 -2.82 5.98
C PHE A 90 0.21 -3.49 6.14
N ALA A 91 -0.74 -2.71 6.65
CA ALA A 91 -2.17 -3.05 6.63
C ALA A 91 -2.86 -2.28 5.48
N THR A 92 -3.93 -2.87 4.95
CA THR A 92 -4.67 -2.31 3.82
C THR A 92 -6.11 -2.80 3.83
N HIS A 93 -7.03 -1.98 3.33
CA HIS A 93 -8.41 -2.39 3.04
C HIS A 93 -8.64 -2.64 1.54
N ASP A 94 -7.72 -2.19 0.68
CA ASP A 94 -7.77 -2.43 -0.76
C ASP A 94 -7.59 -3.91 -1.14
N THR A 95 -8.70 -4.56 -1.50
CA THR A 95 -8.72 -5.97 -1.96
C THR A 95 -8.03 -6.18 -3.30
N ASN A 96 -7.83 -5.14 -4.12
CA ASN A 96 -7.15 -5.26 -5.41
C ASN A 96 -5.67 -5.67 -5.24
N LEU A 97 -5.11 -5.48 -4.03
CA LEU A 97 -3.76 -5.92 -3.68
C LEU A 97 -3.68 -7.44 -3.45
N LEU A 98 -4.81 -8.13 -3.22
CA LEU A 98 -4.88 -9.58 -3.06
C LEU A 98 -4.71 -10.30 -4.39
N ASN A 99 -3.49 -10.30 -4.93
CA ASN A 99 -3.17 -10.99 -6.18
C ASN A 99 -1.82 -11.72 -6.15
N VAL A 100 -1.79 -12.85 -6.85
CA VAL A 100 -0.64 -13.77 -6.98
C VAL A 100 0.56 -13.17 -7.70
N LYS A 101 0.36 -12.11 -8.49
CA LYS A 101 1.41 -11.44 -9.25
C LYS A 101 2.23 -10.50 -8.37
N THR A 102 1.62 -10.00 -7.30
CA THR A 102 2.21 -9.00 -6.40
C THR A 102 2.78 -9.69 -5.15
N PHE A 103 2.07 -10.69 -4.61
CA PHE A 103 2.45 -11.34 -3.37
C PHE A 103 2.49 -12.86 -3.49
N ARG A 104 3.45 -13.46 -2.78
CA ARG A 104 3.38 -14.87 -2.43
C ARG A 104 2.36 -15.07 -1.30
N ARG A 105 1.86 -16.29 -1.14
CA ARG A 105 0.85 -16.62 -0.11
C ARG A 105 1.35 -16.39 1.32
N ASP A 106 2.63 -16.63 1.57
CA ASP A 106 3.28 -16.39 2.86
C ASP A 106 3.44 -14.89 3.18
N GLN A 107 3.24 -14.01 2.20
CA GLN A 107 3.27 -12.56 2.38
C GLN A 107 1.87 -11.96 2.58
N ILE A 108 0.81 -12.77 2.48
CA ILE A 108 -0.57 -12.34 2.71
C ILE A 108 -1.03 -12.92 4.05
N TRP A 109 -1.48 -12.02 4.91
CA TRP A 109 -1.98 -12.32 6.24
C TRP A 109 -3.36 -11.67 6.41
N PHE A 110 -4.26 -12.38 7.07
CA PHE A 110 -5.61 -11.92 7.36
C PHE A 110 -5.77 -11.76 8.86
N THR A 111 -6.54 -10.76 9.25
CA THR A 111 -6.98 -10.55 10.63
C THR A 111 -8.49 -10.71 10.71
N GLU A 112 -8.97 -11.53 11.63
CA GLU A 112 -10.40 -11.77 11.85
C GLU A 112 -10.70 -11.63 13.34
N LYS A 113 -11.84 -11.03 13.69
CA LYS A 113 -12.33 -11.03 15.07
C LYS A 113 -13.35 -12.14 15.27
N ASP A 114 -13.18 -12.92 16.32
CA ASP A 114 -14.16 -13.91 16.74
C ASP A 114 -15.36 -13.25 17.48
N HIS A 115 -16.33 -14.07 17.87
CA HIS A 115 -17.51 -13.60 18.61
C HIS A 115 -17.20 -13.06 20.01
N SER A 116 -16.00 -13.32 20.53
CA SER A 116 -15.50 -12.82 21.81
C SER A 116 -14.59 -11.59 21.64
N GLU A 117 -14.58 -10.99 20.45
CA GLU A 117 -13.76 -9.85 20.05
C GLU A 117 -12.24 -10.09 20.04
N VAL A 118 -11.81 -11.35 20.16
CA VAL A 118 -10.40 -11.75 20.05
C VAL A 118 -9.99 -11.70 18.59
N THR A 119 -8.81 -11.14 18.31
CA THR A 119 -8.30 -11.04 16.93
C THR A 119 -7.36 -12.20 16.64
N ASP A 120 -7.72 -13.01 15.65
CA ASP A 120 -6.86 -14.05 15.09
C ASP A 120 -6.12 -13.50 13.87
N LEU A 121 -4.84 -13.86 13.75
CA LEU A 121 -3.95 -13.50 12.65
C LEU A 121 -3.41 -14.78 12.01
N TYR A 122 -3.63 -14.96 10.71
CA TYR A 122 -3.21 -16.18 10.00
C TYR A 122 -2.82 -15.89 8.55
N SER A 123 -1.93 -16.72 8.00
CA SER A 123 -1.42 -16.55 6.63
C SER A 123 -2.29 -17.26 5.59
N LEU A 124 -2.39 -16.68 4.39
CA LEU A 124 -2.94 -17.38 3.22
C LEU A 124 -2.18 -18.69 2.92
N ALA A 125 -0.91 -18.80 3.31
CA ALA A 125 -0.11 -20.01 3.16
C ALA A 125 -0.61 -21.20 3.99
N GLU A 126 -1.43 -20.97 5.02
CA GLU A 126 -1.99 -22.00 5.89
C GLU A 126 -3.22 -22.68 5.26
N PHE A 127 -3.93 -21.99 4.37
CA PHE A 127 -5.10 -22.54 3.69
C PHE A 127 -4.77 -23.69 2.75
N ARG A 128 -5.74 -24.61 2.62
CA ARG A 128 -5.70 -25.76 1.74
C ARG A 128 -6.94 -25.80 0.84
N GLU A 129 -6.79 -26.44 -0.31
CA GLU A 129 -7.89 -26.89 -1.16
C GLU A 129 -8.63 -28.04 -0.47
N LEU A 130 -9.84 -28.36 -0.97
CA LEU A 130 -10.66 -29.47 -0.45
C LEU A 130 -9.91 -30.81 -0.45
N GLU A 131 -9.02 -31.00 -1.41
CA GLU A 131 -8.18 -32.19 -1.57
C GLU A 131 -6.95 -32.20 -0.63
N GLY A 132 -6.83 -31.23 0.29
CA GLY A 132 -5.68 -31.08 1.19
C GLY A 132 -4.45 -30.42 0.55
N ASN A 133 -4.51 -30.09 -0.74
CA ASN A 133 -3.43 -29.44 -1.48
C ASN A 133 -3.29 -27.95 -1.13
N LYS A 134 -2.10 -27.39 -1.32
CA LYS A 134 -1.84 -25.96 -1.20
C LYS A 134 -2.69 -25.17 -2.21
N ILE A 135 -3.30 -24.04 -1.80
CA ILE A 135 -4.09 -23.14 -2.69
C ILE A 135 -3.33 -22.86 -4.00
N ARG A 136 -3.95 -23.09 -5.14
CA ARG A 136 -3.24 -22.94 -6.42
C ARG A 136 -2.98 -21.45 -6.73
N LYS A 137 -1.84 -21.16 -7.37
CA LYS A 137 -1.43 -19.79 -7.73
C LYS A 137 -2.15 -19.24 -8.97
N ASP A 138 -2.96 -20.03 -9.65
CA ASP A 138 -3.77 -19.61 -10.81
C ASP A 138 -5.14 -19.04 -10.39
N ARG A 139 -5.46 -19.10 -9.10
CA ARG A 139 -6.71 -18.55 -8.54
C ARG A 139 -6.66 -17.04 -8.39
N SER A 140 -7.85 -16.43 -8.40
CA SER A 140 -8.03 -15.04 -7.98
C SER A 140 -8.22 -15.01 -6.47
N PHE A 141 -7.17 -14.61 -5.74
CA PHE A 141 -7.22 -14.49 -4.28
C PHE A 141 -8.25 -13.45 -3.84
N GLU A 142 -8.36 -12.33 -4.54
CA GLU A 142 -9.41 -11.33 -4.32
C GLU A 142 -10.83 -11.93 -4.41
N LYS A 143 -11.16 -12.64 -5.49
CA LYS A 143 -12.51 -13.25 -5.64
C LYS A 143 -12.79 -14.27 -4.53
N ASP A 144 -11.80 -15.09 -4.19
CA ASP A 144 -11.92 -16.06 -3.11
C ASP A 144 -12.14 -15.38 -1.75
N TYR A 145 -11.44 -14.27 -1.50
CA TYR A 145 -11.61 -13.46 -0.30
C TYR A 145 -13.03 -12.85 -0.22
N ILE A 146 -13.48 -12.20 -1.30
CA ILE A 146 -14.83 -11.59 -1.37
C ILE A 146 -15.93 -12.64 -1.17
N ASN A 147 -15.73 -13.87 -1.66
CA ASN A 147 -16.64 -14.99 -1.46
C ASN A 147 -16.54 -15.63 -0.04
N GLY A 148 -15.75 -15.06 0.87
CA GLY A 148 -15.62 -15.51 2.25
C GLY A 148 -14.74 -16.74 2.46
N ARG A 149 -14.02 -17.21 1.44
CA ARG A 149 -13.20 -18.43 1.53
C ARG A 149 -12.09 -18.31 2.57
N TYR A 150 -11.50 -17.11 2.69
CA TYR A 150 -10.44 -16.82 3.63
C TYR A 150 -10.95 -16.14 4.90
N ARG A 151 -12.27 -16.12 5.09
CA ARG A 151 -12.95 -15.35 6.14
C ARG A 151 -12.47 -13.90 6.16
N ALA A 152 -12.38 -13.26 7.33
CA ALA A 152 -11.97 -11.86 7.51
C ALA A 152 -12.81 -10.85 6.70
N ILE A 153 -14.00 -11.26 6.25
CA ILE A 153 -14.97 -10.40 5.57
C ILE A 153 -15.81 -9.65 6.62
N PRO A 154 -16.05 -8.33 6.45
CA PRO A 154 -16.86 -7.57 7.39
C PRO A 154 -18.28 -8.12 7.54
N TYR A 155 -18.73 -8.31 8.78
CA TYR A 155 -20.13 -8.58 9.06
C TYR A 155 -20.92 -7.27 9.02
N ILE A 156 -21.61 -7.03 7.90
CA ILE A 156 -22.57 -5.94 7.76
C ILE A 156 -23.93 -6.50 8.17
N LYS A 157 -24.42 -6.09 9.35
CA LYS A 157 -25.81 -6.34 9.75
C LYS A 157 -26.64 -5.18 9.19
N ASP A 158 -27.72 -5.51 8.48
CA ASP A 158 -28.77 -4.56 8.09
C ASP A 158 -29.50 -4.00 9.32
#